data_AF-C1FGH6-F1
#
_entry.id   AF-C1FGH6-F1
#
_cell.length_a   1.000
_cell.length_b   1.000
_cell.length_c   1.000
_cell.angle_alpha   90.00
_cell.angle_beta   90.00
_cell.angle_gamma   90.00
#
_symmetry.space_group_name_H-M   'P 1'
#
loop_
_entity.id
_entity.type
_entity.pdbx_description
1 polymer ?
#
loop_
_entity_poly.entity_id
_entity_poly.type
_entity_poly.pdbx_seq_one_letter_code
_entity_poly.pdbx_strand_id
1 'polypeptide(L)'
;MEPEDGTWRERRAQVLVDLKQFQAAIEDFDAAEGLYDKDYKSLGLLSNRALAREGLSDWSGAVRDYTECINLSREIGGVPPYVLNSRGNALSSLGRYDEALGDYEEAAKTFQVMHNLSGAIYARSNAALTLAELGRDEEAIHEMEAVARRAAGSIDMRAALAAMHWSRGEEDEAERDWNWACEKINSGVLTEGGPALDGCALYRDSDWLGRIRRWPPSMVSKMDDFIRLRKPSNA
;
A
#
# COMPACT_ATOMS: atom_id res chain seq x y z
N MET A 1 31.41 13.35 -14.95
CA MET A 1 30.49 12.29 -14.47
C MET A 1 30.48 11.22 -15.54
N GLU A 2 30.56 9.95 -15.13
CA GLU A 2 30.95 8.80 -15.97
C GLU A 2 29.71 8.00 -16.41
N PRO A 3 29.08 8.32 -17.55
CA PRO A 3 27.88 7.63 -18.04
C PRO A 3 28.15 6.19 -18.52
N GLU A 4 29.39 5.73 -18.50
CA GLU A 4 29.78 4.36 -18.88
C GLU A 4 29.96 3.44 -17.66
N ASP A 5 29.77 3.95 -16.44
CA ASP A 5 29.80 3.15 -15.21
C ASP A 5 28.37 2.76 -14.79
N GLY A 6 28.08 1.45 -14.76
CA GLY A 6 26.79 0.91 -14.33
C GLY A 6 26.44 1.28 -12.89
N THR A 7 27.43 1.31 -11.99
CA THR A 7 27.22 1.68 -10.57
C THR A 7 26.82 3.15 -10.45
N TRP A 8 27.48 4.01 -11.21
CA TRP A 8 27.13 5.42 -11.25
C TRP A 8 25.71 5.64 -11.76
N ARG A 9 25.30 4.95 -12.83
CA ARG A 9 23.94 5.01 -13.37
C ARG A 9 22.89 4.52 -12.39
N GLU A 10 23.11 3.38 -11.74
CA GLU A 10 22.19 2.84 -10.73
C GLU A 10 22.00 3.84 -9.57
N ARG A 11 23.09 4.46 -9.10
CA ARG A 11 23.02 5.47 -8.04
C ARG A 11 22.30 6.74 -8.49
N ARG A 12 22.52 7.19 -9.74
CA ARG A 12 21.77 8.32 -10.29
C ARG A 12 20.29 7.98 -10.42
N ALA A 13 19.96 6.79 -10.91
CA ALA A 13 18.59 6.30 -11.03
C ALA A 13 17.86 6.32 -9.68
N GLN A 14 18.52 5.90 -8.60
CA GLN A 14 17.96 6.01 -7.25
C GLN A 14 17.56 7.45 -6.90
N VAL A 15 18.45 8.41 -7.14
CA VAL A 15 18.16 9.83 -6.89
C VAL A 15 17.00 10.32 -7.76
N LEU A 16 16.93 9.85 -9.01
CA LEU A 16 15.82 10.16 -9.91
C LEU A 16 14.48 9.60 -9.40
N VAL A 17 14.46 8.42 -8.78
CA VAL A 17 13.28 7.88 -8.08
C VAL A 17 12.85 8.81 -6.94
N ASP A 18 13.79 9.25 -6.11
CA ASP A 18 13.49 10.16 -4.98
C ASP A 18 12.94 11.52 -5.47
N LEU A 19 13.41 11.98 -6.63
CA LEU A 19 12.93 13.17 -7.32
C LEU A 19 11.64 12.94 -8.12
N LYS A 20 11.07 11.73 -8.10
CA LYS A 20 9.87 11.32 -8.86
C LYS A 20 10.03 11.44 -10.38
N GLN A 21 11.26 11.43 -10.88
CA GLN A 21 11.60 11.43 -12.30
C GLN A 21 11.65 9.97 -12.80
N PHE A 22 10.51 9.28 -12.71
CA PHE A 22 10.45 7.83 -12.85
C PHE A 22 10.90 7.31 -14.22
N GLN A 23 10.52 8.00 -15.31
CA GLN A 23 10.92 7.59 -16.66
C GLN A 23 12.46 7.64 -16.83
N ALA A 24 13.08 8.73 -16.39
CA ALA A 24 14.54 8.86 -16.44
C ALA A 24 15.25 7.86 -15.51
N ALA A 25 14.65 7.56 -14.34
CA ALA A 25 15.17 6.53 -13.44
C ALA A 25 15.16 5.14 -14.11
N ILE A 26 14.08 4.76 -14.79
CA ILE A 26 13.96 3.49 -15.51
C ILE A 26 15.02 3.40 -16.61
N GLU A 27 15.18 4.46 -17.41
CA GLU A 27 16.21 4.52 -18.47
C GLU A 27 17.62 4.30 -17.91
N ASP A 28 17.92 4.86 -16.74
CA ASP A 28 19.21 4.65 -16.09
C ASP A 28 19.39 3.27 -15.48
N PHE A 29 18.34 2.69 -14.90
CA PHE A 29 18.40 1.31 -14.42
C PHE A 29 18.58 0.33 -15.58
N ASP A 30 17.87 0.51 -16.69
CA ASP A 30 18.01 -0.33 -17.88
C ASP A 30 19.41 -0.20 -18.49
N ALA A 31 19.95 1.02 -18.53
CA ALA A 31 21.32 1.26 -18.98
C ALA A 31 22.37 0.67 -18.01
N ALA A 32 22.15 0.76 -16.70
CA ALA A 32 23.03 0.15 -15.70
C ALA A 32 23.05 -1.39 -15.83
N GLU A 33 21.88 -2.01 -15.96
CA GLU A 33 21.76 -3.46 -16.18
C GLU A 33 22.49 -3.91 -17.45
N GLY A 34 22.46 -3.11 -18.51
CA GLY A 34 23.19 -3.40 -19.76
C GLY A 34 24.73 -3.27 -19.65
N LEU A 35 25.24 -2.60 -18.61
CA LEU A 35 26.68 -2.42 -18.36
C LEU A 35 27.24 -3.47 -17.39
N TYR A 36 26.39 -4.14 -16.63
CA TYR A 36 26.81 -5.20 -15.72
C TYR A 36 27.05 -6.52 -16.46
N ASP A 37 27.82 -7.42 -15.83
CA ASP A 37 27.96 -8.79 -16.30
C ASP A 37 26.57 -9.45 -16.38
N LYS A 38 26.33 -10.28 -17.41
CA LYS A 38 25.01 -10.87 -17.68
C LYS A 38 24.43 -11.67 -16.51
N ASP A 39 25.31 -12.25 -15.69
CA ASP A 39 24.94 -13.05 -14.52
C ASP A 39 24.82 -12.21 -13.25
N TYR A 40 25.23 -10.93 -13.29
CA TYR A 40 25.09 -10.01 -12.17
C TYR A 40 23.64 -9.53 -12.07
N LYS A 41 23.07 -9.64 -10.87
CA LYS A 41 21.74 -9.15 -10.55
C LYS A 41 21.80 -8.30 -9.29
N SER A 42 21.45 -7.02 -9.42
CA SER A 42 21.33 -6.10 -8.29
C SER A 42 19.90 -6.10 -7.74
N LEU A 43 19.73 -6.52 -6.48
CA LEU A 43 18.46 -6.41 -5.76
C LEU A 43 18.01 -4.95 -5.61
N GLY A 44 18.97 -4.03 -5.46
CA GLY A 44 18.71 -2.60 -5.37
C GLY A 44 18.17 -2.04 -6.68
N LEU A 45 18.81 -2.39 -7.80
CA LEU A 45 18.35 -2.02 -9.14
C LEU A 45 16.93 -2.52 -9.40
N LEU A 46 16.69 -3.82 -9.18
CA LEU A 46 15.39 -4.44 -9.45
C LEU A 46 14.28 -3.81 -8.60
N SER A 47 14.50 -3.66 -7.29
CA SER A 47 13.46 -3.14 -6.39
C SER A 47 13.16 -1.65 -6.64
N ASN A 48 14.16 -0.84 -7.01
CA ASN A 48 13.94 0.58 -7.31
C ASN A 48 13.42 0.84 -8.73
N ARG A 49 13.82 0.04 -9.73
CA ARG A 49 13.21 0.10 -11.06
C ARG A 49 11.73 -0.28 -10.98
N ALA A 50 11.40 -1.30 -10.18
CA ALA A 50 10.02 -1.65 -9.91
C ALA A 50 9.23 -0.51 -9.26
N LEU A 51 9.82 0.19 -8.28
CA LEU A 51 9.20 1.37 -7.66
C LEU A 51 9.00 2.52 -8.65
N ALA A 52 9.95 2.74 -9.56
CA ALA A 52 9.79 3.73 -10.62
C ALA A 52 8.65 3.37 -11.58
N ARG A 53 8.56 2.09 -11.97
CA ARG A 53 7.45 1.56 -12.78
C ARG A 53 6.11 1.69 -12.06
N GLU A 54 6.07 1.45 -10.75
CA GLU A 54 4.91 1.72 -9.89
C GLU A 54 4.47 3.19 -9.99
N GLY A 55 5.41 4.13 -9.91
CA GLY A 55 5.16 5.56 -10.04
C GLY A 55 4.59 5.98 -11.40
N LEU A 56 4.83 5.20 -12.46
CA LEU A 56 4.23 5.38 -13.79
C LEU A 56 3.00 4.51 -14.02
N SER A 57 2.51 3.78 -13.01
CA SER A 57 1.43 2.81 -13.13
C SER A 57 1.72 1.67 -14.13
N ASP A 58 2.99 1.40 -14.46
CA ASP A 58 3.41 0.17 -15.14
C ASP A 58 3.43 -0.99 -14.15
N TRP A 59 2.24 -1.42 -13.74
CA TRP A 59 2.07 -2.45 -12.71
C TRP A 59 2.64 -3.80 -13.17
N SER A 60 2.46 -4.15 -14.44
CA SER A 60 3.00 -5.41 -14.99
C SER A 60 4.53 -5.40 -14.98
N GLY A 61 5.17 -4.30 -15.38
CA GLY A 61 6.60 -4.15 -15.31
C GLY A 61 7.13 -4.13 -13.86
N ALA A 62 6.42 -3.48 -12.94
CA ALA A 62 6.76 -3.49 -11.51
C ALA A 62 6.69 -4.90 -10.91
N VAL A 63 5.62 -5.66 -11.18
CA VAL A 63 5.47 -7.04 -10.72
C VAL A 63 6.59 -7.94 -11.24
N ARG A 64 7.03 -7.77 -12.49
CA ARG A 64 8.16 -8.54 -13.05
C ARG A 64 9.44 -8.29 -12.26
N ASP A 65 9.83 -7.03 -12.12
CA ASP A 65 11.09 -6.66 -11.43
C ASP A 65 11.05 -7.04 -9.94
N TYR A 66 9.92 -6.82 -9.25
CA TYR A 66 9.77 -7.27 -7.87
C TYR A 66 9.84 -8.79 -7.73
N THR A 67 9.25 -9.54 -8.66
CA THR A 67 9.30 -11.00 -8.63
C THR A 67 10.72 -11.52 -8.82
N GLU A 68 11.48 -10.95 -9.76
CA GLU A 68 12.90 -11.28 -9.93
C GLU A 68 13.70 -10.95 -8.66
N CYS A 69 13.48 -9.78 -8.07
CA CYS A 69 14.11 -9.37 -6.81
C CYS A 69 13.79 -10.36 -5.67
N ILE A 70 12.53 -10.78 -5.52
CA ILE A 70 12.11 -11.74 -4.50
C ILE A 70 12.78 -13.10 -4.72
N ASN A 71 12.81 -13.61 -5.95
CA ASN A 71 13.42 -14.90 -6.27
C ASN A 71 14.91 -14.92 -5.91
N LEU A 72 15.66 -13.89 -6.33
CA LEU A 72 17.07 -13.74 -5.98
C LEU A 72 17.29 -13.58 -4.47
N SER A 73 16.41 -12.82 -3.81
CA SER A 73 16.46 -12.64 -2.36
C SER A 73 16.26 -13.96 -1.59
N ARG A 74 15.39 -14.85 -2.10
CA ARG A 74 15.19 -16.19 -1.53
C ARG A 74 16.44 -17.04 -1.66
N GLU A 75 17.13 -16.99 -2.80
CA GLU A 75 18.37 -17.73 -3.05
C GLU A 75 19.48 -17.33 -2.08
N ILE A 76 19.57 -16.05 -1.72
CA ILE A 76 20.58 -15.54 -0.78
C ILE A 76 20.16 -15.57 0.70
N GLY A 77 18.97 -16.11 1.01
CA GLY A 77 18.58 -16.45 2.38
C GLY A 77 17.61 -15.49 3.08
N GLY A 78 16.94 -14.58 2.37
CA GLY A 78 15.88 -13.78 2.97
C GLY A 78 15.26 -12.74 2.04
N VAL A 79 13.92 -12.69 2.01
CA VAL A 79 13.17 -11.71 1.22
C VAL A 79 12.93 -10.43 2.04
N PRO A 80 13.33 -9.25 1.53
CA PRO A 80 13.02 -8.01 2.21
C PRO A 80 11.49 -7.78 2.23
N PRO A 81 10.86 -7.65 3.40
CA PRO A 81 9.39 -7.60 3.49
C PRO A 81 8.76 -6.37 2.83
N TYR A 82 9.50 -5.28 2.67
CA TYR A 82 9.02 -4.11 1.94
C TYR A 82 8.85 -4.42 0.44
N VAL A 83 9.67 -5.30 -0.14
CA VAL A 83 9.54 -5.72 -1.54
C VAL A 83 8.29 -6.56 -1.75
N LEU A 84 8.01 -7.50 -0.84
CA LEU A 84 6.76 -8.28 -0.84
C LEU A 84 5.55 -7.34 -0.77
N ASN A 85 5.53 -6.40 0.18
CA ASN A 85 4.42 -5.45 0.28
C ASN A 85 4.25 -4.59 -0.98
N SER A 86 5.33 -4.08 -1.57
CA SER A 86 5.25 -3.30 -2.82
C SER A 86 4.78 -4.14 -4.01
N ARG A 87 5.21 -5.40 -4.11
CA ARG A 87 4.67 -6.31 -5.13
C ARG A 87 3.17 -6.56 -4.91
N GLY A 88 2.74 -6.74 -3.67
CA GLY A 88 1.33 -6.82 -3.30
C GLY A 88 0.53 -5.61 -3.78
N ASN A 89 1.06 -4.39 -3.63
CA ASN A 89 0.40 -3.18 -4.12
C ASN A 89 0.24 -3.21 -5.66
N ALA A 90 1.28 -3.59 -6.38
CA ALA A 90 1.24 -3.70 -7.84
C ALA A 90 0.31 -4.83 -8.32
N LEU A 91 0.28 -5.98 -7.63
CA LEU A 91 -0.63 -7.09 -7.89
C LEU A 91 -2.09 -6.69 -7.65
N SER A 92 -2.37 -6.00 -6.55
CA SER A 92 -3.71 -5.46 -6.25
C SER A 92 -4.18 -4.47 -7.32
N SER A 93 -3.27 -3.61 -7.81
CA SER A 93 -3.56 -2.68 -8.92
C SER A 93 -3.85 -3.39 -10.25
N LEU A 94 -3.42 -4.64 -10.41
CA LEU A 94 -3.74 -5.52 -11.54
C LEU A 94 -4.98 -6.41 -11.29
N GLY A 95 -5.64 -6.30 -10.14
CA GLY A 95 -6.77 -7.16 -9.75
C GLY A 95 -6.35 -8.58 -9.32
N ARG A 96 -5.06 -8.84 -9.11
CA ARG A 96 -4.53 -10.14 -8.68
C ARG A 96 -4.53 -10.25 -7.15
N TYR A 97 -5.73 -10.19 -6.57
CA TYR A 97 -5.92 -10.00 -5.13
C TYR A 97 -5.46 -11.17 -4.26
N ASP A 98 -5.66 -12.42 -4.68
CA ASP A 98 -5.17 -13.60 -3.92
C ASP A 98 -3.64 -13.61 -3.79
N GLU A 99 -2.94 -13.28 -4.87
CA GLU A 99 -1.48 -13.19 -4.86
C GLU A 99 -0.99 -12.00 -4.03
N ALA A 100 -1.69 -10.86 -4.12
CA ALA A 100 -1.40 -9.70 -3.31
C ALA A 100 -1.57 -9.99 -1.81
N LEU A 101 -2.64 -10.71 -1.43
CA LEU A 101 -2.89 -11.12 -0.05
C LEU A 101 -1.75 -11.97 0.49
N GLY A 102 -1.30 -12.98 -0.25
CA GLY A 102 -0.17 -13.83 0.15
C GLY A 102 1.11 -13.03 0.41
N ASP A 103 1.40 -12.05 -0.46
CA ASP A 103 2.54 -11.14 -0.29
C ASP A 103 2.44 -10.26 0.96
N TYR A 104 1.26 -9.68 1.21
CA TYR A 104 1.04 -8.86 2.40
C TYR A 104 1.15 -9.68 3.69
N GLU A 105 0.64 -10.91 3.71
CA GLU A 105 0.73 -11.81 4.86
C GLU A 105 2.18 -12.23 5.14
N GLU A 106 2.94 -12.60 4.11
CA GLU A 106 4.36 -12.95 4.22
C GLU A 106 5.18 -11.73 4.70
N ALA A 107 4.90 -10.54 4.15
CA ALA A 107 5.52 -9.29 4.56
C ALA A 107 5.22 -8.96 6.04
N ALA A 108 3.94 -9.02 6.44
CA ALA A 108 3.50 -8.74 7.81
C ALA A 108 4.17 -9.67 8.83
N LYS A 109 4.23 -10.98 8.53
CA LYS A 109 4.89 -11.98 9.37
C LYS A 109 6.38 -11.67 9.52
N THR A 110 7.04 -11.33 8.43
CA THR A 110 8.48 -11.05 8.41
C THR A 110 8.81 -9.76 9.15
N PHE A 111 8.07 -8.67 8.91
CA PHE A 111 8.21 -7.43 9.68
C PHE A 111 8.01 -7.65 11.19
N GLN A 112 7.06 -8.50 11.57
CA GLN A 112 6.82 -8.85 12.97
C GLN A 112 8.00 -9.58 13.61
N VAL A 113 8.65 -10.50 12.90
CA VAL A 113 9.89 -11.17 13.35
C VAL A 113 11.04 -10.18 13.47
N MET A 114 11.12 -9.21 12.56
CA MET A 114 12.11 -8.14 12.59
C MET A 114 11.84 -7.06 13.65
N HIS A 115 10.80 -7.21 14.49
CA HIS A 115 10.33 -6.21 15.45
C HIS A 115 10.01 -4.84 14.83
N ASN A 116 9.73 -4.80 13.51
CA ASN A 116 9.30 -3.60 12.82
C ASN A 116 7.77 -3.51 12.85
N LEU A 117 7.27 -2.91 13.92
CA LEU A 117 5.83 -2.80 14.15
C LEU A 117 5.12 -1.99 13.05
N SER A 118 5.70 -0.86 12.64
CA SER A 118 5.10 0.00 11.61
C SER A 118 4.96 -0.70 10.26
N GLY A 119 5.99 -1.45 9.83
CA GLY A 119 5.91 -2.26 8.62
C GLY A 119 4.88 -3.37 8.71
N ALA A 120 4.80 -4.05 9.87
CA ALA A 120 3.80 -5.10 10.08
C ALA A 120 2.36 -4.57 10.07
N ILE A 121 2.12 -3.41 10.68
CA ILE A 121 0.83 -2.70 10.65
C ILE A 121 0.47 -2.35 9.21
N TYR A 122 1.40 -1.77 8.45
CA TYR A 122 1.14 -1.36 7.07
C TYR A 122 0.77 -2.54 6.17
N ALA A 123 1.53 -3.63 6.24
CA ALA A 123 1.24 -4.84 5.47
C ALA A 123 -0.08 -5.49 5.89
N ARG A 124 -0.39 -5.56 7.20
CA ARG A 124 -1.69 -6.06 7.68
C ARG A 124 -2.86 -5.21 7.23
N SER A 125 -2.71 -3.90 7.20
CA SER A 125 -3.75 -3.00 6.69
C SER A 125 -4.08 -3.29 5.23
N ASN A 126 -3.07 -3.50 4.39
CA ASN A 126 -3.29 -3.84 2.99
C ASN A 126 -3.89 -5.25 2.82
N ALA A 127 -3.46 -6.23 3.64
CA ALA A 127 -4.07 -7.56 3.68
C ALA A 127 -5.56 -7.48 4.05
N ALA A 128 -5.92 -6.72 5.09
CA ALA A 128 -7.29 -6.58 5.56
C ALA A 128 -8.21 -5.95 4.50
N LEU A 129 -7.74 -4.90 3.80
CA LEU A 129 -8.47 -4.32 2.66
C LEU A 129 -8.63 -5.32 1.51
N THR A 130 -7.61 -6.14 1.25
CA THR A 130 -7.63 -7.17 0.20
C THR A 130 -8.57 -8.32 0.56
N LEU A 131 -8.68 -8.69 1.83
CA LEU A 131 -9.67 -9.65 2.31
C LEU A 131 -11.10 -9.18 2.00
N ALA A 132 -11.39 -7.90 2.23
CA ALA A 132 -12.70 -7.32 1.90
C ALA A 132 -12.96 -7.28 0.38
N GLU A 133 -11.94 -7.02 -0.44
CA GLU A 133 -12.05 -7.12 -1.90
C GLU A 133 -12.39 -8.55 -2.35
N LEU A 134 -11.83 -9.55 -1.68
CA LEU A 134 -12.10 -10.97 -1.93
C LEU A 134 -13.43 -11.45 -1.33
N GLY A 135 -14.21 -10.56 -0.69
CA GLY A 135 -15.50 -10.89 -0.05
C GLY A 135 -15.36 -11.67 1.27
N ARG A 136 -14.17 -11.71 1.86
CA ARG A 136 -13.88 -12.35 3.16
C ARG A 136 -14.13 -11.36 4.30
N ASP A 137 -15.36 -10.85 4.37
CA ASP A 137 -15.71 -9.67 5.19
C ASP A 137 -15.47 -9.86 6.69
N GLU A 138 -15.77 -11.03 7.25
CA GLU A 138 -15.54 -11.32 8.67
C GLU A 138 -14.04 -11.30 9.03
N GLU A 139 -13.20 -11.90 8.18
CA GLU A 139 -11.75 -11.92 8.37
C GLU A 139 -11.15 -10.52 8.18
N ALA A 140 -11.66 -9.77 7.20
CA ALA A 140 -11.27 -8.39 6.96
C ALA A 140 -11.55 -7.51 8.18
N ILE A 141 -12.77 -7.54 8.72
CA ILE A 141 -13.14 -6.76 9.91
C ILE A 141 -12.27 -7.17 11.11
N HIS A 142 -12.08 -8.47 11.34
CA HIS A 142 -11.24 -8.95 12.43
C HIS A 142 -9.81 -8.40 12.37
N GLU A 143 -9.19 -8.43 11.19
CA GLU A 143 -7.84 -7.88 10.99
C GLU A 143 -7.82 -6.35 11.08
N MET A 144 -8.81 -5.65 10.51
CA MET A 144 -8.93 -4.19 10.62
C MET A 144 -9.04 -3.75 12.09
N GLU A 145 -9.86 -4.42 12.90
CA GLU A 145 -9.95 -4.16 14.34
C GLU A 145 -8.63 -4.45 15.07
N ALA A 146 -7.96 -5.55 14.73
CA ALA A 146 -6.67 -5.91 15.33
C ALA A 146 -5.62 -4.82 15.05
N VAL A 147 -5.59 -4.31 13.82
CA VAL A 147 -4.74 -3.18 13.45
C VAL A 147 -5.15 -1.91 14.20
N ALA A 148 -6.44 -1.56 14.22
CA ALA A 148 -6.94 -0.36 14.90
C ALA A 148 -6.70 -0.39 16.42
N ARG A 149 -6.66 -1.57 17.05
CA ARG A 149 -6.27 -1.74 18.47
C ARG A 149 -4.77 -1.50 18.68
N ARG A 150 -3.93 -2.04 17.80
CA ARG A 150 -2.46 -1.99 17.94
C ARG A 150 -1.87 -0.65 17.50
N ALA A 151 -2.44 -0.09 16.46
CA ALA A 151 -2.14 1.22 15.90
C ALA A 151 -3.33 2.12 16.18
N ALA A 152 -3.52 2.51 17.45
CA ALA A 152 -4.66 3.30 17.88
C ALA A 152 -4.85 4.53 16.98
N GLY A 153 -3.77 5.15 16.50
CA GLY A 153 -3.75 6.27 15.56
C GLY A 153 -4.06 5.98 14.08
N SER A 154 -4.54 4.79 13.71
CA SER A 154 -4.83 4.46 12.31
C SER A 154 -6.22 4.95 11.91
N ILE A 155 -6.30 6.14 11.30
CA ILE A 155 -7.54 6.65 10.66
C ILE A 155 -8.00 5.66 9.60
N ASP A 156 -7.06 5.15 8.82
CA ASP A 156 -7.30 4.31 7.65
C ASP A 156 -8.12 3.06 7.96
N MET A 157 -7.71 2.28 8.98
CA MET A 157 -8.44 1.07 9.35
C MET A 157 -9.79 1.37 9.99
N ARG A 158 -9.96 2.51 10.64
CA ARG A 158 -11.25 2.88 11.24
C ARG A 158 -12.23 3.42 10.21
N ALA A 159 -11.77 4.19 9.23
CA ALA A 159 -12.57 4.53 8.07
C ALA A 159 -12.99 3.27 7.30
N ALA A 160 -12.08 2.29 7.16
CA ALA A 160 -12.39 1.01 6.52
C ALA A 160 -13.43 0.21 7.32
N LEU A 161 -13.30 0.14 8.65
CA LEU A 161 -14.29 -0.49 9.52
C LEU A 161 -15.66 0.17 9.41
N ALA A 162 -15.72 1.51 9.39
CA ALA A 162 -16.98 2.23 9.21
C ALA A 162 -17.69 1.82 7.90
N ALA A 163 -16.95 1.78 6.78
CA ALA A 163 -17.48 1.32 5.50
C ALA A 163 -17.95 -0.15 5.54
N MET A 164 -17.20 -1.01 6.22
CA MET A 164 -17.52 -2.44 6.34
C MET A 164 -18.79 -2.67 7.18
N HIS A 165 -18.84 -2.11 8.38
CA HIS A 165 -20.00 -2.20 9.28
C HIS A 165 -21.25 -1.61 8.62
N TRP A 166 -21.13 -0.46 7.94
CA TRP A 166 -22.22 0.11 7.17
C TRP A 166 -22.72 -0.88 6.12
N SER A 167 -21.82 -1.48 5.33
CA SER A 167 -22.19 -2.45 4.29
C SER A 167 -22.89 -3.71 4.82
N ARG A 168 -22.76 -4.00 6.12
CA ARG A 168 -23.41 -5.10 6.82
C ARG A 168 -24.71 -4.70 7.55
N GLY A 169 -25.09 -3.41 7.52
CA GLY A 169 -26.24 -2.89 8.24
C GLY A 169 -26.00 -2.66 9.75
N GLU A 170 -24.75 -2.67 10.17
CA GLU A 170 -24.30 -2.44 11.55
C GLU A 170 -24.08 -0.94 11.75
N GLU A 171 -25.19 -0.17 11.77
CA GLU A 171 -25.15 1.31 11.72
C GLU A 171 -24.47 1.94 12.94
N ASP A 172 -24.74 1.41 14.15
CA ASP A 172 -24.19 1.92 15.41
C ASP A 172 -22.65 1.74 15.47
N GLU A 173 -22.16 0.60 14.99
CA GLU A 173 -20.74 0.29 14.87
C GLU A 173 -20.08 1.20 13.82
N ALA A 174 -20.71 1.36 12.66
CA ALA A 174 -20.20 2.21 11.59
C ALA A 174 -20.05 3.66 12.03
N GLU A 175 -21.06 4.23 12.69
CA GLU A 175 -21.02 5.59 13.21
C GLU A 175 -19.93 5.75 14.27
N ARG A 176 -19.77 4.76 15.15
CA ARG A 176 -18.74 4.78 16.19
C ARG A 176 -17.33 4.84 15.61
N ASP A 177 -17.03 3.99 14.63
CA ASP A 177 -15.70 3.97 14.01
C ASP A 177 -15.42 5.23 13.19
N TRP A 178 -16.44 5.75 12.52
CA TRP A 178 -16.33 7.00 11.77
C TRP A 178 -16.11 8.21 12.68
N ASN A 179 -16.91 8.35 13.74
CA ASN A 179 -16.77 9.43 14.71
C ASN A 179 -15.39 9.37 15.37
N TRP A 180 -14.89 8.17 15.67
CA TRP A 180 -13.52 8.01 16.13
C TRP A 180 -12.53 8.55 15.10
N ALA A 181 -12.64 8.15 13.83
CA ALA A 181 -11.72 8.53 12.75
C ALA A 181 -11.66 10.04 12.53
N CYS A 182 -12.80 10.72 12.65
CA CYS A 182 -12.90 12.17 12.48
C CYS A 182 -12.44 12.97 13.72
N GLU A 183 -12.76 12.50 14.93
CA GLU A 183 -12.54 13.30 16.15
C GLU A 183 -11.17 13.09 16.80
N LYS A 184 -10.66 11.85 16.81
CA LYS A 184 -9.51 11.48 17.65
C LYS A 184 -8.15 11.84 17.07
N ILE A 185 -8.08 12.10 15.77
CA ILE A 185 -6.84 12.49 15.07
C ILE A 185 -7.07 13.85 14.42
N ASN A 186 -7.48 14.82 15.24
CA ASN A 186 -7.36 16.25 14.95
C ASN A 186 -5.94 16.67 15.34
N SER A 187 -4.96 16.51 14.44
CA SER A 187 -3.55 16.87 14.72
C SER A 187 -3.27 18.37 14.71
N GLY A 188 -4.30 19.22 14.67
CA GLY A 188 -4.17 20.65 14.91
C GLY A 188 -5.05 21.51 14.02
N VAL A 189 -4.63 22.76 13.92
CA VAL A 189 -5.25 23.82 13.13
C VAL A 189 -4.25 24.21 12.04
N LEU A 190 -4.67 24.37 10.77
CA LEU A 190 -3.75 24.74 9.68
C LEU A 190 -2.98 26.04 9.98
N THR A 191 -3.58 26.92 10.79
CA THR A 191 -3.03 28.17 11.32
C THR A 191 -3.68 28.45 12.68
N GLU A 192 -3.03 29.20 13.58
CA GLU A 192 -3.63 29.62 14.85
C GLU A 192 -4.97 30.35 14.60
N GLY A 193 -6.09 29.79 15.11
CA GLY A 193 -7.46 30.29 14.84
C GLY A 193 -8.12 29.84 13.53
N GLY A 194 -7.50 28.95 12.76
CA GLY A 194 -8.09 28.34 11.54
C GLY A 194 -9.09 27.20 11.83
N PRO A 195 -9.61 26.53 10.78
CA PRO A 195 -10.43 25.32 10.96
C PRO A 195 -9.56 24.15 11.43
N ALA A 196 -10.13 23.30 12.30
CA ALA A 196 -9.49 22.06 12.73
C ALA A 196 -9.28 21.10 11.55
N LEU A 197 -8.16 20.38 11.54
CA LEU A 197 -7.86 19.35 10.55
C LEU A 197 -8.75 18.13 10.78
N ASP A 198 -9.88 18.07 10.10
CA ASP A 198 -10.77 16.91 10.07
C ASP A 198 -10.00 15.65 9.64
N GLY A 199 -9.71 14.77 10.60
CA GLY A 199 -8.88 13.58 10.41
C GLY A 199 -9.43 12.63 9.35
N CYS A 200 -10.74 12.63 9.13
CA CYS A 200 -11.40 11.76 8.16
C CYS A 200 -11.66 12.47 6.81
N ALA A 201 -11.25 13.73 6.62
CA ALA A 201 -11.50 14.52 5.41
C ALA A 201 -11.11 13.79 4.12
N LEU A 202 -9.90 13.25 4.05
CA LEU A 202 -9.40 12.55 2.85
C LEU A 202 -10.18 11.25 2.54
N TYR A 203 -10.78 10.62 3.56
CA TYR A 203 -11.56 9.39 3.40
C TYR A 203 -12.96 9.64 2.84
N ARG A 204 -13.36 10.90 2.65
CA ARG A 204 -14.57 11.25 1.88
C ARG A 204 -14.31 11.40 0.38
N ASP A 205 -13.05 11.42 -0.05
CA ASP A 205 -12.64 11.57 -1.44
C ASP A 205 -12.37 10.19 -2.06
N SER A 206 -13.29 9.73 -2.91
CA SER A 206 -13.19 8.42 -3.56
C SER A 206 -12.07 8.34 -4.60
N ASP A 207 -11.71 9.45 -5.27
CA ASP A 207 -10.55 9.48 -6.17
C ASP A 207 -9.27 9.35 -5.37
N TRP A 208 -9.14 10.08 -4.26
CA TRP A 208 -7.99 9.94 -3.38
C TRP A 208 -7.88 8.52 -2.80
N LEU A 209 -9.00 7.92 -2.34
CA LEU A 209 -9.02 6.56 -1.82
C LEU A 209 -8.57 5.53 -2.84
N GLY A 210 -9.11 5.58 -4.06
CA GLY A 210 -8.78 4.63 -5.12
C GLY A 210 -7.41 4.84 -5.75
N ARG A 211 -7.02 6.10 -5.99
CA ARG A 211 -5.81 6.42 -6.77
C ARG A 211 -4.57 6.66 -5.92
N ILE A 212 -4.71 7.32 -4.78
CA ILE A 212 -3.58 7.70 -3.93
C ILE A 212 -3.39 6.71 -2.78
N ARG A 213 -4.44 6.48 -1.99
CA ARG A 213 -4.40 5.49 -0.91
C ARG A 213 -4.43 4.06 -1.46
N ARG A 214 -4.99 3.86 -2.66
CA ARG A 214 -5.10 2.57 -3.36
C ARG A 214 -5.88 1.52 -2.57
N TRP A 215 -7.02 1.94 -2.02
CA TRP A 215 -8.01 0.97 -1.58
C TRP A 215 -8.53 0.16 -2.76
N PRO A 216 -8.81 -1.14 -2.56
CA PRO A 216 -9.46 -1.95 -3.58
C PRO A 216 -10.84 -1.39 -3.98
N PRO A 217 -11.30 -1.62 -5.22
CA PRO A 217 -12.54 -1.04 -5.74
C PRO A 217 -13.77 -1.28 -4.87
N SER A 218 -13.93 -2.48 -4.28
CA SER A 218 -15.07 -2.80 -3.42
C SER A 218 -15.07 -1.93 -2.17
N MET A 219 -13.90 -1.71 -1.57
CA MET A 219 -13.75 -0.87 -0.38
C MET A 219 -14.02 0.60 -0.68
N VAL A 220 -13.58 1.10 -1.83
CA VAL A 220 -13.92 2.46 -2.28
C VAL A 220 -15.43 2.59 -2.47
N SER A 221 -16.09 1.59 -3.07
CA SER A 221 -17.54 1.59 -3.27
C SER A 221 -18.29 1.56 -1.93
N LYS A 222 -17.92 0.68 -1.00
CA LYS A 222 -18.51 0.60 0.34
C LYS A 222 -18.37 1.93 1.09
N MET A 223 -17.22 2.60 0.93
CA MET A 223 -16.99 3.91 1.53
C MET A 223 -17.86 5.01 0.89
N ASP A 224 -18.01 5.03 -0.43
CA ASP A 224 -18.93 5.98 -1.12
C ASP A 224 -20.38 5.76 -0.67
N ASP A 225 -20.81 4.51 -0.50
CA ASP A 225 -22.15 4.18 -0.02
C ASP A 225 -22.36 4.62 1.43
N PHE A 226 -21.37 4.41 2.31
CA PHE A 226 -21.40 4.90 3.69
C PHE A 226 -21.49 6.44 3.74
N ILE A 227 -20.60 7.15 3.04
CA ILE A 227 -20.58 8.63 3.04
C ILE A 227 -21.87 9.22 2.47
N ARG A 228 -22.49 8.56 1.49
CA ARG A 228 -23.77 8.98 0.90
C ARG A 228 -24.99 8.45 1.64
N LEU A 229 -24.81 7.68 2.71
CA LEU A 229 -25.86 7.02 3.48
C LEU A 229 -26.81 6.19 2.60
N ARG A 230 -26.25 5.53 1.58
CA ARG A 230 -26.99 4.58 0.75
C ARG A 230 -27.19 3.29 1.52
N LYS A 231 -28.43 2.82 1.61
CA LYS A 231 -28.74 1.58 2.34
C LYS A 231 -28.01 0.38 1.72
N PRO A 232 -27.51 -0.56 2.55
CA PRO A 232 -26.99 -1.82 2.06
C PRO A 232 -28.02 -2.53 1.18
N SER A 233 -27.56 -3.13 0.08
CA SER A 233 -28.43 -3.98 -0.73
C SER A 233 -28.73 -5.24 0.09
N ASN A 234 -29.99 -5.45 0.47
CA ASN A 234 -30.41 -6.69 1.10
C ASN A 234 -30.19 -7.84 0.10
N ALA A 235 -29.23 -8.71 0.38
CA ALA A 235 -29.05 -9.99 -0.31
C ALA A 235 -30.01 -11.04 0.25
#